data_AF-A0A4R4VYK8-F1
#
_entry.id   AF-A0A4R4VYK8-F1
#
_cell.length_a   1.000
_cell.length_b   1.000
_cell.length_c   1.000
_cell.angle_alpha   90.00
_cell.angle_beta   90.00
_cell.angle_gamma   90.00
#
_symmetry.space_group_name_H-M   'P 1'
#
loop_
_entity.id
_entity.type
_entity.pdbx_description
1 polymer ?
#
loop_
_entity_poly.entity_id
_entity_poly.type
_entity_poly.pdbx_seq_one_letter_code
_entity_poly.pdbx_strand_id
1 'polypeptide(L)'
;MNGFPELEESVRREVGARLFTVLAWIPGRRTLRRVHSSHPEQYPVGGEKSVEVAQGWLAQCIEGGQPYLGADRAAVREIFADHELIESLGCGAVINVPVTEDGRVIGVLNLLDAEGRYDEASVAAARSLAPAAVPALRAAVQGGGA
;
A
#
# COMPACT_ATOMS: atom_id res chain seq x y z
N MET A 1 9.42 10.50 -16.40
CA MET A 1 8.70 9.29 -15.97
C MET A 1 8.84 9.26 -14.46
N ASN A 2 7.75 9.39 -13.70
CA ASN A 2 7.84 9.29 -12.24
C ASN A 2 7.71 7.80 -11.88
N GLY A 3 8.75 7.23 -11.29
CA GLY A 3 8.77 5.86 -10.81
C GLY A 3 8.33 5.78 -9.34
N PHE A 4 8.40 4.57 -8.78
CA PHE A 4 8.12 4.37 -7.36
C PHE A 4 9.08 5.12 -6.41
N PRO A 5 10.37 5.32 -6.71
CA PRO A 5 11.26 6.13 -5.87
C PRO A 5 10.81 7.59 -5.73
N GLU A 6 10.44 8.25 -6.83
CA GLU A 6 9.98 9.65 -6.79
C GLU A 6 8.63 9.80 -6.06
N LEU A 7 7.78 8.77 -6.20
CA LEU A 7 6.55 8.68 -5.42
C LEU A 7 6.83 8.50 -3.93
N GLU A 8 7.77 7.64 -3.55
CA GLU A 8 8.18 7.46 -2.15
C GLU A 8 8.68 8.78 -1.55
N GLU A 9 9.53 9.52 -2.26
CA GLU A 9 10.01 10.83 -1.81
C GLU A 9 8.85 11.82 -1.59
N SER A 10 7.88 11.83 -2.50
CA SER A 10 6.71 12.70 -2.39
C SER A 10 5.80 12.30 -1.22
N VAL A 11 5.59 11.00 -1.02
CA VAL A 11 4.88 10.46 0.14
C VAL A 11 5.56 10.85 1.44
N ARG A 12 6.90 10.69 1.54
CA ARG A 12 7.64 11.06 2.75
C ARG A 12 7.55 12.55 3.06
N ARG A 13 7.58 13.40 2.03
CA ARG A 13 7.50 14.85 2.16
C ARG A 13 6.11 15.35 2.55
N GLU A 14 5.07 14.80 1.94
CA GLU A 14 3.71 15.35 2.03
C GLU A 14 2.82 14.67 3.07
N VAL A 15 3.07 13.39 3.36
CA VAL A 15 2.27 12.59 4.31
C VAL A 15 3.14 12.10 5.47
N GLY A 16 4.37 11.70 5.18
CA GLY A 16 5.23 10.99 6.11
C GLY A 16 4.97 9.48 6.07
N ALA A 17 6.05 8.71 6.09
CA ALA A 17 6.02 7.26 6.21
C ALA A 17 7.37 6.80 6.75
N ARG A 18 7.36 5.88 7.71
CA ARG A 18 8.55 5.08 8.07
C ARG A 18 8.72 3.99 7.04
N LEU A 19 7.66 3.21 6.84
CA LEU A 19 7.57 2.13 5.88
C LEU A 19 6.57 2.51 4.78
N PHE A 20 7.07 2.51 3.55
CA PHE A 20 6.27 2.64 2.33
C PHE A 20 6.46 1.40 1.44
N THR A 21 5.35 0.84 0.95
CA THR A 21 5.35 -0.24 -0.04
C THR A 21 4.27 -0.03 -1.09
N VAL A 22 4.47 -0.61 -2.27
CA VAL A 22 3.44 -0.66 -3.33
C VAL A 22 3.17 -2.10 -3.72
N LEU A 23 1.90 -2.46 -3.74
CA LEU A 23 1.42 -3.76 -4.18
C LEU A 23 0.67 -3.61 -5.51
N ALA A 24 1.03 -4.40 -6.51
CA ALA A 24 0.25 -4.55 -7.74
C ALA A 24 -0.82 -5.62 -7.55
N TRP A 25 -2.05 -5.31 -7.98
CA TRP A 25 -3.15 -6.27 -7.99
C TRP A 25 -3.05 -7.15 -9.24
N ILE A 26 -3.09 -8.47 -9.05
CA ILE A 26 -3.08 -9.47 -10.12
C ILE A 26 -4.45 -10.16 -10.14
N PRO A 27 -5.42 -9.65 -10.94
CA PRO A 27 -6.82 -10.11 -10.88
C PRO A 27 -6.98 -11.61 -11.14
N GLY A 28 -6.24 -12.16 -12.10
CA GLY A 28 -6.36 -13.57 -12.51
C GLY A 28 -5.97 -14.57 -11.41
N ARG A 29 -5.10 -14.17 -10.47
CA ARG A 29 -4.69 -15.00 -9.33
C ARG A 29 -5.31 -14.56 -8.00
N ARG A 30 -6.01 -13.42 -8.00
CA ARG A 30 -6.48 -12.72 -6.79
C ARG A 30 -5.35 -12.52 -5.78
N THR A 31 -4.18 -12.08 -6.26
CA THR A 31 -2.95 -11.93 -5.47
C THR A 31 -2.44 -10.50 -5.55
N LEU A 32 -1.84 -10.03 -4.46
CA LEU A 32 -1.09 -8.77 -4.42
C LEU A 32 0.41 -9.08 -4.51
N ARG A 33 1.11 -8.48 -5.47
CA ARG A 33 2.56 -8.63 -5.63
C ARG A 33 3.26 -7.33 -5.27
N ARG A 34 4.27 -7.38 -4.42
CA ARG A 34 5.05 -6.20 -4.07
C ARG A 34 5.94 -5.77 -5.23
N VAL A 35 5.74 -4.55 -5.69
CA VAL A 35 6.50 -3.95 -6.81
C VAL A 35 7.44 -2.84 -6.35
N HIS A 36 7.25 -2.35 -5.12
CA HIS A 36 8.15 -1.39 -4.48
C HIS A 36 8.18 -1.58 -2.96
N SER A 37 9.32 -1.32 -2.35
CA SER A 37 9.50 -1.31 -0.90
C SER A 37 10.63 -0.37 -0.50
N SER A 38 10.36 0.48 0.48
CA SER A 38 11.37 1.26 1.20
C SER A 38 12.21 0.42 2.19
N HIS A 39 11.75 -0.79 2.50
CA HIS A 39 12.39 -1.73 3.43
C HIS A 39 12.57 -3.09 2.72
N PRO A 40 13.42 -3.18 1.68
CA PRO A 40 13.50 -4.38 0.85
C PRO A 40 14.05 -5.60 1.59
N GLU A 41 14.78 -5.42 2.70
CA GLU A 41 15.27 -6.53 3.53
C GLU A 41 14.13 -7.25 4.26
N GLN A 42 13.25 -6.50 4.93
CA GLN A 42 12.07 -7.03 5.64
C GLN A 42 10.91 -7.32 4.68
N TYR A 43 10.79 -6.51 3.64
CA TYR A 43 9.72 -6.56 2.65
C TYR A 43 10.29 -6.61 1.22
N PRO A 44 10.80 -7.77 0.76
CA PRO A 44 11.38 -7.93 -0.56
C PRO A 44 10.41 -7.57 -1.69
N VAL A 45 10.93 -6.93 -2.74
CA VAL A 45 10.22 -6.74 -4.01
C VAL A 45 10.05 -8.10 -4.69
N GLY A 46 8.90 -8.34 -5.31
CA GLY A 46 8.50 -9.64 -5.85
C GLY A 46 7.76 -10.53 -4.86
N GLY A 47 7.79 -10.22 -3.56
CA GLY A 47 7.00 -10.93 -2.56
C GLY A 47 5.50 -10.88 -2.89
N GLU A 48 4.86 -12.04 -2.94
CA GLU A 48 3.42 -12.17 -3.14
C GLU A 48 2.73 -12.33 -1.80
N LYS A 49 1.60 -11.64 -1.64
CA LYS A 49 0.67 -11.84 -0.52
C LYS A 49 -0.60 -12.42 -1.12
N SER A 50 -0.83 -13.70 -0.87
CA SER A 50 -2.15 -14.32 -1.03
C SER A 50 -3.12 -13.44 -0.25
N VAL A 51 -4.26 -13.07 -0.84
CA VAL A 51 -5.24 -12.25 -0.13
C VAL A 51 -5.99 -13.10 0.90
N GLU A 52 -5.30 -13.42 1.98
CA GLU A 52 -5.87 -13.71 3.30
C GLU A 52 -5.84 -12.43 4.15
N VAL A 53 -5.92 -11.27 3.50
CA VAL A 53 -6.16 -10.00 4.21
C VAL A 53 -7.57 -10.05 4.77
N ALA A 54 -7.78 -9.58 6.00
CA ALA A 54 -9.08 -9.53 6.66
C ALA A 54 -10.17 -9.15 5.63
N GLN A 55 -11.21 -9.99 5.49
CA GLN A 55 -12.15 -9.85 4.36
C GLN A 55 -12.74 -8.43 4.21
N GLY A 56 -12.89 -7.70 5.32
CA GLY A 56 -13.30 -6.29 5.32
C GLY A 56 -12.35 -5.36 4.55
N TRP A 57 -11.04 -5.57 4.64
CA TRP A 57 -10.05 -4.77 3.91
C TRP A 57 -10.10 -5.02 2.40
N LEU A 58 -10.26 -6.28 1.97
CA LEU A 58 -10.36 -6.60 0.54
C LEU A 58 -11.61 -5.94 -0.05
N ALA A 59 -12.76 -6.08 0.63
CA ALA A 59 -14.02 -5.47 0.22
C ALA A 59 -13.92 -3.93 0.16
N GLN A 60 -13.26 -3.30 1.13
CA GLN A 60 -13.11 -1.85 1.17
C GLN A 60 -12.12 -1.32 0.11
N CYS A 61 -10.89 -1.83 0.10
CA CYS A 61 -9.81 -1.27 -0.73
C CYS A 61 -9.82 -1.79 -2.17
N ILE A 62 -9.97 -3.09 -2.37
CA ILE A 62 -9.85 -3.68 -3.71
C ILE A 62 -11.18 -3.66 -4.45
N GLU A 63 -12.27 -4.06 -3.80
CA GLU A 63 -13.58 -4.13 -4.45
C GLU A 63 -14.28 -2.75 -4.44
N GLY A 64 -14.23 -2.04 -3.31
CA GLY A 64 -14.84 -0.72 -3.13
C GLY A 64 -13.99 0.46 -3.61
N GLY A 65 -12.70 0.25 -3.86
CA GLY A 65 -11.78 1.32 -4.25
C GLY A 65 -11.66 2.44 -3.20
N GLN A 66 -11.90 2.12 -1.93
CA GLN A 66 -11.85 3.09 -0.83
C GLN A 66 -10.55 2.98 -0.03
N PRO A 67 -9.94 4.10 0.41
CA PRO A 67 -8.83 4.07 1.34
C PRO A 67 -9.20 3.40 2.66
N TYR A 68 -8.22 2.82 3.33
CA TYR A 68 -8.33 2.33 4.70
C TYR A 68 -7.35 3.09 5.59
N LEU A 69 -7.81 3.52 6.77
CA LEU A 69 -7.01 4.13 7.82
C LEU A 69 -7.09 3.25 9.07
N GLY A 70 -5.96 2.70 9.48
CA GLY A 70 -5.77 2.12 10.81
C GLY A 70 -4.96 3.10 11.65
N ALA A 71 -5.62 3.84 12.54
CA ALA A 71 -4.98 4.92 13.29
C ALA A 71 -4.12 4.44 14.47
N ASP A 72 -4.24 3.17 14.85
CA ASP A 72 -3.58 2.58 16.01
C ASP A 72 -3.09 1.14 15.78
N ARG A 73 -2.30 0.64 16.75
CA ARG A 73 -1.71 -0.70 16.69
C ARG A 73 -2.76 -1.80 16.67
N ALA A 74 -3.93 -1.59 17.28
CA ALA A 74 -4.99 -2.59 17.27
C ALA A 74 -5.52 -2.78 15.83
N ALA A 75 -5.80 -1.68 15.14
CA ALA A 75 -6.22 -1.69 13.74
C ALA A 75 -5.15 -2.28 12.81
N VAL A 76 -3.86 -2.06 13.09
CA VAL A 76 -2.75 -2.71 12.35
C VAL A 76 -2.75 -4.22 12.58
N ARG A 77 -2.89 -4.69 13.83
CA ARG A 77 -2.90 -6.12 14.19
C ARG A 77 -4.06 -6.89 13.56
N GLU A 78 -5.21 -6.25 13.40
CA GLU A 78 -6.38 -6.86 12.77
C GLU A 78 -6.17 -7.20 11.28
N ILE A 79 -5.28 -6.47 10.60
CA ILE A 79 -5.10 -6.57 9.14
C ILE A 79 -3.79 -7.25 8.76
N PHE A 80 -2.74 -7.05 9.56
CA PHE A 80 -1.40 -7.52 9.25
C PHE A 80 -1.02 -8.66 10.20
N ALA A 81 -0.95 -9.88 9.65
CA ALA A 81 -0.43 -11.03 10.38
C ALA A 81 1.02 -10.81 10.85
N ASP A 82 1.78 -10.02 10.11
CA ASP A 82 3.15 -9.60 10.40
C ASP A 82 3.24 -8.35 11.31
N HIS A 83 2.21 -8.09 12.13
CA HIS A 83 2.17 -6.91 13.00
C HIS A 83 3.37 -6.80 13.94
N GLU A 84 3.93 -7.90 14.45
CA GLU A 84 5.13 -7.85 15.30
C GLU A 84 6.33 -7.22 14.57
N LEU A 85 6.52 -7.55 13.28
CA LEU A 85 7.56 -6.97 12.44
C LEU A 85 7.27 -5.48 12.18
N ILE A 86 6.03 -5.13 11.84
CA ILE A 86 5.59 -3.75 11.65
C ILE A 86 5.86 -2.91 12.91
N GLU A 87 5.53 -3.46 14.08
CA GLU A 87 5.77 -2.83 15.37
C GLU A 87 7.27 -2.68 15.68
N SER A 88 8.10 -3.66 15.33
CA SER A 88 9.57 -3.56 15.48
C SER A 88 10.19 -2.47 14.60
N LEU A 89 9.57 -2.14 13.46
CA LEU A 89 9.91 -1.01 12.61
C LEU A 89 9.40 0.33 13.18
N GLY A 90 8.78 0.30 14.36
CA GLY A 90 8.21 1.45 15.04
C GLY A 90 6.94 1.97 14.39
N CYS A 91 6.24 1.14 13.61
CA CYS A 91 4.96 1.48 13.01
C CYS A 91 3.81 1.05 13.91
N GLY A 92 2.79 1.89 14.00
CA GLY A 92 1.57 1.66 14.77
C GLY A 92 0.34 2.30 14.14
N ALA A 93 0.46 2.88 12.94
CA ALA A 93 -0.65 3.34 12.13
C ALA A 93 -0.39 3.02 10.66
N VAL A 94 -1.45 2.91 9.86
CA VAL A 94 -1.39 2.56 8.45
C VAL A 94 -2.44 3.32 7.63
N ILE A 95 -2.03 3.77 6.45
CA ILE A 95 -2.95 4.17 5.38
C ILE A 95 -2.74 3.21 4.20
N ASN A 96 -3.83 2.59 3.74
CA ASN A 96 -3.85 1.88 2.46
C ASN A 96 -4.67 2.66 1.46
N VAL A 97 -4.06 3.05 0.34
CA VAL A 97 -4.74 3.82 -0.72
C VAL A 97 -4.78 3.00 -2.00
N PRO A 98 -5.97 2.64 -2.49
CA PRO A 98 -6.10 1.97 -3.77
C PRO A 98 -5.71 2.90 -4.92
N VAL A 99 -4.97 2.36 -5.87
CA VAL A 99 -4.62 3.02 -7.13
C VAL A 99 -5.55 2.48 -8.20
N THR A 100 -6.32 3.38 -8.83
CA THR A 100 -7.33 3.02 -9.82
C THR A 100 -6.95 3.48 -11.23
N GLU A 101 -7.24 2.64 -12.21
CA GLU A 101 -7.16 2.92 -13.63
C GLU A 101 -8.42 2.40 -14.31
N ASP A 102 -9.07 3.22 -15.14
CA ASP A 102 -10.33 2.88 -15.84
C ASP A 102 -11.42 2.30 -14.91
N GLY A 103 -11.54 2.87 -13.71
CA GLY A 103 -12.52 2.44 -12.70
C GLY A 103 -12.19 1.12 -12.01
N ARG A 104 -10.99 0.56 -12.19
CA ARG A 104 -10.54 -0.68 -11.55
C ARG A 104 -9.31 -0.45 -10.69
N VAL A 105 -9.24 -1.12 -9.54
CA VAL A 105 -8.03 -1.11 -8.70
C VAL A 105 -6.94 -1.93 -9.39
N ILE A 106 -5.78 -1.31 -9.65
CA ILE A 106 -4.60 -1.96 -10.24
C ILE A 106 -3.46 -2.15 -9.23
N GLY A 107 -3.59 -1.56 -8.04
CA GLY A 107 -2.63 -1.71 -6.96
C GLY A 107 -3.03 -0.94 -5.72
N VAL A 108 -2.20 -0.99 -4.69
CA VAL A 108 -2.42 -0.32 -3.41
C VAL A 108 -1.09 0.26 -2.91
N LEU A 109 -1.14 1.52 -2.48
CA LEU A 109 -0.07 2.16 -1.72
C LEU A 109 -0.27 1.85 -0.24
N ASN A 110 0.78 1.42 0.46
CA ASN A 110 0.75 1.22 1.91
C ASN A 110 1.76 2.15 2.58
N LEU A 111 1.26 3.01 3.44
CA LEU A 111 2.04 3.97 4.22
C LEU A 111 1.90 3.61 5.68
N LEU A 112 3.01 3.41 6.38
CA LEU A 112 3.02 3.10 7.80
C LEU A 112 3.97 4.04 8.54
N ASP A 113 3.53 4.51 9.70
CA ASP A 113 4.29 5.34 10.63
C ASP A 113 3.84 5.00 12.06
N ALA A 114 4.38 5.68 13.07
CA ALA A 114 3.99 5.50 14.47
C ALA A 114 2.48 5.76 14.68
N GLU A 115 1.93 5.16 15.72
CA GLU A 115 0.56 5.40 16.17
C GLU A 115 0.27 6.90 16.36
N GLY A 116 -0.92 7.35 15.98
CA GLY A 116 -1.32 8.76 16.07
C GLY A 116 -0.69 9.69 15.03
N ARG A 117 0.07 9.17 14.06
CA ARG A 117 0.69 9.97 12.98
C ARG A 117 -0.25 10.27 11.82
N TYR A 118 -1.33 9.51 11.69
CA TYR A 118 -2.26 9.62 10.57
C TYR A 118 -3.65 10.03 11.01
N ASP A 119 -4.26 10.84 10.15
CA ASP A 119 -5.61 11.37 10.24
C ASP A 119 -6.24 11.43 8.84
N GLU A 120 -7.46 11.97 8.75
CA GLU A 120 -8.17 12.11 7.47
C GLU A 120 -7.45 13.04 6.47
N ALA A 121 -6.70 14.04 6.95
CA ALA A 121 -5.90 14.91 6.08
C ALA A 121 -4.75 14.12 5.44
N SER A 122 -4.11 13.24 6.21
CA SER A 122 -3.08 12.31 5.75
C SER A 122 -3.63 11.35 4.68
N VAL A 123 -4.85 10.84 4.86
CA VAL A 123 -5.54 10.00 3.87
C VAL A 123 -5.81 10.78 2.58
N ALA A 124 -6.30 12.02 2.69
CA ALA A 124 -6.57 12.87 1.52
C ALA A 124 -5.31 13.16 0.71
N ALA A 125 -4.20 13.47 1.39
CA ALA A 125 -2.89 13.71 0.77
C ALA A 125 -2.32 12.43 0.12
N ALA A 126 -2.38 11.29 0.80
CA ALA A 126 -1.97 10.01 0.22
C ALA A 126 -2.81 9.65 -1.03
N ARG A 127 -4.10 9.97 -1.01
CA ARG A 127 -5.02 9.77 -2.14
C ARG A 127 -4.69 10.66 -3.33
N SER A 128 -4.29 11.92 -3.12
CA SER A 128 -3.89 12.80 -4.23
C SER A 128 -2.59 12.34 -4.91
N LEU A 129 -1.73 11.60 -4.19
CA LEU A 129 -0.48 11.05 -4.74
C LEU A 129 -0.68 9.72 -5.49
N ALA A 130 -1.75 8.97 -5.21
CA ALA A 130 -2.01 7.66 -5.79
C ALA A 130 -1.95 7.59 -7.34
N PRO A 131 -2.49 8.56 -8.10
CA PRO A 131 -2.44 8.54 -9.57
C PRO A 131 -1.01 8.51 -10.13
N ALA A 132 -0.01 9.00 -9.40
CA ALA A 132 1.39 8.98 -9.87
C ALA A 132 1.97 7.55 -9.96
N ALA A 133 1.39 6.58 -9.26
CA ALA A 133 1.80 5.18 -9.33
C ALA A 133 1.31 4.46 -10.59
N VAL A 134 0.31 4.99 -11.29
CA VAL A 134 -0.39 4.31 -12.39
C VAL A 134 0.56 3.84 -13.49
N PRO A 135 1.48 4.67 -14.05
CA PRO A 135 2.36 4.22 -15.13
C PRO A 135 3.26 3.06 -14.73
N ALA A 136 3.83 3.11 -13.52
CA ALA A 136 4.72 2.08 -13.00
C ALA A 136 3.99 0.78 -12.66
N LEU A 137 2.78 0.87 -12.09
CA LEU A 137 1.92 -0.28 -11.83
C LEU A 137 1.47 -0.96 -13.12
N ARG A 138 1.07 -0.18 -14.13
CA ARG A 138 0.66 -0.72 -15.43
C ARG A 138 1.80 -1.53 -16.07
N ALA A 139 3.02 -0.99 -16.07
CA ALA A 139 4.19 -1.69 -16.57
C ALA A 139 4.47 -2.99 -15.77
N ALA A 140 4.34 -2.94 -14.44
CA ALA A 140 4.58 -4.10 -13.58
C ALA A 140 3.52 -5.22 -13.76
N VAL A 141 2.27 -4.87 -14.04
CA VAL A 141 1.19 -5.86 -14.31
C VAL A 141 1.35 -6.47 -15.70
N GLN A 142 1.72 -5.69 -16.71
CA GLN A 142 1.91 -6.16 -18.08
C GLN A 142 3.16 -7.03 -18.25
N GLY A 143 4.24 -6.76 -17.51
CA GLY A 143 5.48 -7.55 -17.57
C GLY A 143 5.44 -8.93 -16.88
N GLY A 144 4.31 -9.31 -16.27
CA GLY A 144 4.13 -10.61 -15.61
C GLY A 144 3.59 -11.73 -16.50
N GLY A 145 3.38 -11.45 -17.79
CA GLY A 145 2.91 -12.42 -18.80
C GLY A 145 3.99 -12.70 -19.84
N ALA A 146 5.02 -13.44 -19.45
CA ALA A 146 5.96 -14.12 -20.35
C ALA A 146 6.31 -15.48 -19.75
#